data_AF-A0A2G9ST45-F1
#
_entry.id   AF-A0A2G9ST45-F1
#
_cell.length_a   1.000
_cell.length_b   1.000
_cell.length_c   1.000
_cell.angle_alpha   90.00
_cell.angle_beta   90.00
_cell.angle_gamma   90.00
#
_symmetry.space_group_name_H-M   'P 1'
#
loop_
_entity.id
_entity.type
_entity.pdbx_description
1 polymer ?
#
loop_
_entity_poly.entity_id
_entity_poly.type
_entity_poly.pdbx_seq_one_letter_code
_entity_poly.pdbx_strand_id
1 'polypeptide(L)'
;MNAQKHITLVLGMERYNAELFEHIKSQIRARCPQLRLHVFFDNDVLERPKKVEAAISVSDVVFTALIVLDDAANAMIEMLKNTIRVSSLRSNRCRH
;
A
#
# COMPACT_ATOMS: atom_id res chain seq x y z
N MET A 1 -4.77 -22.80 11.64
CA MET A 1 -5.57 -21.88 10.78
C MET A 1 -4.60 -20.95 10.09
N ASN A 2 -4.51 -20.95 8.77
CA ASN A 2 -3.58 -20.06 8.06
C ASN A 2 -4.11 -18.63 8.15
N ALA A 3 -3.36 -17.73 8.78
CA ALA A 3 -3.73 -16.32 8.90
C ALA A 3 -3.77 -15.67 7.50
N GLN A 4 -4.86 -14.97 7.20
CA GLN A 4 -5.01 -14.18 5.98
C GLN A 4 -3.91 -13.10 5.95
N LYS A 5 -3.17 -13.01 4.84
CA LYS A 5 -2.12 -12.00 4.63
C LYS A 5 -2.61 -10.91 3.69
N HIS A 6 -2.19 -9.68 3.93
CA HIS A 6 -2.67 -8.48 3.25
C HIS A 6 -1.49 -7.67 2.72
N ILE A 7 -1.51 -7.39 1.42
CA ILE A 7 -0.57 -6.48 0.76
C ILE A 7 -1.37 -5.32 0.19
N THR A 8 -0.93 -4.10 0.45
CA THR A 8 -1.48 -2.90 -0.19
C THR A 8 -0.45 -2.28 -1.14
N LEU A 9 -0.86 -2.03 -2.38
CA LEU A 9 -0.10 -1.26 -3.36
C LEU A 9 -0.77 0.11 -3.51
N VAL A 10 0.00 1.19 -3.37
CA VAL A 10 -0.42 2.55 -3.74
C VAL A 10 0.50 3.08 -4.81
N LEU A 11 -0.03 3.31 -6.01
CA LEU A 11 0.76 3.56 -7.21
C LEU A 11 0.39 4.92 -7.81
N GLY A 12 1.37 5.81 -7.97
CA GLY A 12 1.16 7.05 -8.70
C GLY A 12 1.42 6.86 -10.18
N MET A 13 0.77 7.66 -11.04
CA MET A 13 0.97 7.67 -12.51
C MET A 13 0.65 6.34 -13.27
N GLU A 14 0.34 5.26 -12.57
CA GLU A 14 0.17 3.90 -13.11
C GLU A 14 -1.30 3.55 -13.41
N ARG A 15 -2.22 4.52 -13.40
CA ARG A 15 -3.66 4.25 -13.63
C ARG A 15 -3.93 3.58 -14.98
N TYR A 16 -3.11 3.86 -15.99
CA TYR A 16 -3.18 3.21 -17.29
C TYR A 16 -3.02 1.68 -17.21
N ASN A 17 -2.40 1.18 -16.15
CA ASN A 17 -2.17 -0.24 -15.89
C ASN A 17 -3.21 -0.85 -14.93
N ALA A 18 -4.34 -0.18 -14.67
CA ALA A 18 -5.37 -0.70 -13.75
C ALA A 18 -5.84 -2.11 -14.12
N GLU A 19 -6.00 -2.42 -15.41
CA GLU A 19 -6.39 -3.76 -15.88
C GLU A 19 -5.35 -4.82 -15.55
N LEU A 20 -4.05 -4.49 -15.65
CA LEU A 20 -2.96 -5.37 -15.26
C LEU A 20 -3.07 -5.73 -13.78
N PHE A 21 -3.35 -4.75 -12.91
CA PHE A 21 -3.47 -5.00 -11.48
C PHE A 21 -4.72 -5.82 -11.11
N GLU A 22 -5.83 -5.67 -11.84
CA GLU A 22 -6.98 -6.56 -11.68
C GLU A 22 -6.65 -8.00 -12.12
N HIS A 23 -5.90 -8.15 -13.21
CA HIS A 23 -5.41 -9.45 -13.63
C HIS A 23 -4.50 -10.09 -12.56
N ILE A 24 -3.57 -9.32 -12.00
CA ILE A 24 -2.69 -9.78 -10.91
C ILE A 24 -3.51 -10.19 -9.68
N LYS A 25 -4.51 -9.40 -9.27
CA LYS A 25 -5.40 -9.77 -8.14
C LYS A 25 -6.10 -11.11 -8.39
N SER A 26 -6.59 -11.33 -9.61
CA SER A 26 -7.21 -12.60 -10.00
C SER A 26 -6.23 -13.77 -9.89
N GLN A 27 -5.02 -13.63 -10.44
CA GLN A 27 -3.99 -14.66 -10.35
C GLN A 27 -3.57 -14.96 -8.90
N ILE A 28 -3.43 -13.93 -8.07
CA ILE A 28 -3.10 -14.09 -6.65
C ILE A 28 -4.22 -14.84 -5.93
N ARG A 29 -5.49 -14.51 -6.17
CA ARG A 29 -6.62 -15.24 -5.56
C ARG A 29 -6.61 -16.71 -5.94
N ALA A 30 -6.29 -17.03 -7.20
CA ALA A 30 -6.25 -18.41 -7.68
C ALA A 30 -5.08 -19.21 -7.09
N ARG A 31 -3.89 -18.60 -6.93
CA ARG A 31 -2.67 -19.30 -6.48
C ARG A 31 -2.46 -19.25 -4.97
N CYS A 32 -2.87 -18.16 -4.33
CA CYS A 32 -2.64 -17.85 -2.93
C CYS A 32 -3.95 -17.36 -2.27
N PRO A 33 -4.92 -18.25 -2.01
CA PRO A 33 -6.24 -17.85 -1.50
C PRO A 33 -6.20 -17.14 -0.13
N GLN A 34 -5.15 -17.38 0.65
CA GLN A 34 -4.85 -16.72 1.91
C GLN A 34 -4.26 -15.32 1.76
N LEU A 35 -3.87 -14.90 0.56
CA LEU A 35 -3.34 -13.56 0.28
C LEU A 35 -4.44 -12.64 -0.28
N ARG A 36 -4.50 -11.41 0.24
CA ARG A 36 -5.33 -10.33 -0.28
C ARG A 36 -4.43 -9.21 -0.80
N LEU A 37 -4.67 -8.82 -2.04
CA LEU A 37 -4.00 -7.69 -2.66
C LEU A 37 -4.98 -6.53 -2.80
N HIS A 38 -4.67 -5.41 -2.16
CA HIS A 38 -5.36 -4.13 -2.32
C HIS A 38 -4.53 -3.25 -3.24
N VAL A 39 -5.17 -2.60 -4.20
CA VAL A 39 -4.49 -1.71 -5.16
C VAL A 39 -5.24 -0.39 -5.20
N PHE A 40 -4.50 0.68 -5.01
CA PHE A 40 -4.95 2.06 -5.03
C PHE A 40 -4.02 2.89 -5.92
N PHE A 41 -4.55 4.00 -6.40
CA PHE A 41 -3.77 5.00 -7.13
C PHE A 41 -3.65 6.30 -6.33
N ASP A 42 -2.75 7.18 -6.74
CA ASP A 42 -2.59 8.54 -6.19
C ASP A 42 -3.92 9.30 -6.01
N ASN A 43 -4.82 9.26 -7.01
CA ASN A 43 -6.14 9.88 -6.87
C ASN A 43 -6.98 9.25 -5.75
N ASP A 44 -6.82 7.96 -5.47
CA ASP A 44 -7.58 7.29 -4.42
C ASP A 44 -7.21 7.79 -3.03
N VAL A 45 -5.94 8.20 -2.86
CA VAL A 45 -5.44 8.80 -1.61
C VAL A 45 -6.20 10.09 -1.33
N LEU A 46 -6.49 10.88 -2.37
CA LEU A 46 -7.17 12.17 -2.26
C LEU A 46 -8.70 12.04 -2.25
N GLU A 47 -9.27 11.22 -3.13
CA GLU A 47 -10.71 11.09 -3.33
C GLU A 47 -11.38 10.18 -2.30
N ARG A 48 -10.66 9.15 -1.81
CA ARG A 48 -11.20 8.15 -0.88
C ARG A 48 -10.21 7.75 0.22
N PRO A 49 -9.67 8.73 0.98
CA PRO A 49 -8.59 8.52 1.95
C PRO A 49 -8.91 7.44 2.98
N LYS A 50 -10.14 7.44 3.53
CA LYS A 50 -10.58 6.45 4.53
C LYS A 50 -10.51 5.01 4.03
N LYS A 51 -10.73 4.78 2.73
CA LYS A 51 -10.65 3.43 2.14
C LYS A 51 -9.20 2.96 2.02
N VAL A 52 -8.30 3.88 1.67
CA VAL A 52 -6.87 3.61 1.59
C VAL A 52 -6.31 3.33 2.99
N GLU A 53 -6.64 4.17 3.98
CA GLU A 53 -6.26 3.99 5.39
C GLU A 53 -6.73 2.63 5.94
N ALA A 54 -7.99 2.25 5.69
CA ALA A 54 -8.53 0.98 6.14
C ALA A 54 -7.80 -0.24 5.53
N ALA A 55 -7.28 -0.12 4.31
CA ALA A 55 -6.48 -1.18 3.70
C ALA A 55 -5.05 -1.21 4.28
N ILE A 56 -4.44 -0.05 4.46
CA ILE A 56 -3.11 0.09 5.09
C ILE A 56 -3.13 -0.50 6.51
N SER A 57 -4.20 -0.27 7.29
CA SER A 57 -4.27 -0.70 8.70
C SER A 57 -4.32 -2.19 8.93
N VAL A 58 -4.77 -2.95 7.93
CA VAL A 58 -4.79 -4.42 7.98
C VAL A 58 -3.63 -5.03 7.21
N SER A 59 -2.78 -4.24 6.57
CA SER A 59 -1.72 -4.73 5.69
C SER A 59 -0.52 -5.24 6.47
N ASP A 60 -0.03 -6.42 6.09
CA ASP A 60 1.29 -6.91 6.52
C ASP A 60 2.41 -6.14 5.80
N VAL A 61 2.18 -5.73 4.55
CA VAL A 61 3.15 -4.98 3.73
C VAL A 61 2.43 -3.92 2.92
N VAL A 62 3.01 -2.72 2.87
CA VAL A 62 2.58 -1.64 2.00
C VAL A 62 3.71 -1.31 1.03
N PHE A 63 3.42 -1.36 -0.26
CA PHE A 63 4.33 -0.86 -1.31
C PHE A 63 3.77 0.42 -1.90
N THR A 64 4.65 1.38 -2.11
CA THR A 64 4.32 2.65 -2.73
C THR A 64 5.33 2.92 -3.84
N ALA A 65 4.86 3.31 -5.02
CA ALA A 65 5.73 3.59 -6.16
C ALA A 65 5.20 4.77 -6.97
N LEU A 66 6.11 5.57 -7.53
CA LEU A 66 5.82 6.65 -8.48
C LEU A 66 4.80 7.70 -7.98
N ILE A 67 4.73 7.92 -6.67
CA ILE A 67 3.91 8.98 -6.07
C ILE A 67 4.67 10.29 -6.24
N VAL A 68 4.18 11.16 -7.15
CA VAL A 68 4.86 12.40 -7.55
C VAL A 68 4.07 13.67 -7.23
N LEU A 69 2.80 13.55 -6.87
CA LEU A 69 1.97 14.68 -6.46
C LEU A 69 2.19 14.98 -4.97
N ASP A 70 2.58 16.21 -4.65
CA ASP A 70 2.88 16.62 -3.27
C ASP A 70 1.71 16.36 -2.30
N ASP A 71 0.48 16.68 -2.71
CA ASP A 71 -0.71 16.47 -1.89
C ASP A 71 -0.93 14.97 -1.59
N ALA A 72 -0.77 14.11 -2.59
CA ALA A 72 -0.93 12.66 -2.42
C ALA A 72 0.21 12.08 -1.57
N ALA A 73 1.45 12.54 -1.76
CA ALA A 73 2.60 12.13 -0.97
C ALA A 73 2.43 12.50 0.51
N ASN A 74 2.07 13.76 0.78
CA ASN A 74 1.87 14.26 2.14
C ASN A 74 0.71 13.53 2.84
N ALA A 75 -0.42 13.34 2.15
CA ALA A 75 -1.54 12.58 2.68
C ALA A 75 -1.13 11.15 3.05
N MET A 76 -0.39 10.45 2.17
CA MET A 76 0.11 9.11 2.44
C MET A 76 1.06 9.04 3.64
N ILE A 77 1.96 10.02 3.78
CA ILE A 77 2.88 10.08 4.93
C ILE A 77 2.09 10.14 6.23
N GLU A 78 1.05 10.97 6.30
CA GLU A 78 0.20 11.08 7.48
C GLU A 78 -0.62 9.80 7.74
N MET A 79 -1.19 9.19 6.70
CA MET A 79 -1.88 7.89 6.80
C MET A 79 -0.96 6.82 7.39
N LEU A 80 0.27 6.71 6.88
CA LEU A 80 1.25 5.71 7.33
C LEU A 80 1.71 5.97 8.76
N LYS A 81 1.95 7.23 9.16
CA LYS A 81 2.29 7.59 10.55
C LYS A 81 1.20 7.18 11.55
N ASN A 82 -0.06 7.38 11.18
CA ASN A 82 -1.20 7.09 12.05
C ASN A 82 -1.48 5.59 12.17
N THR A 83 -1.06 4.83 11.16
CA THR A 83 -1.44 3.41 11.01
C THR A 83 -0.32 2.46 11.39
N ILE A 84 0.91 2.80 11.03
CA ILE A 84 2.09 1.99 11.34
C ILE A 84 2.59 2.42 12.71
N ARG A 85 2.43 1.55 13.72
CA ARG A 85 3.28 1.63 14.92
C ARG A 85 4.72 1.40 14.46
N VAL A 86 5.45 2.48 14.22
CA VAL A 86 6.87 2.41 13.89
C VAL A 86 7.58 1.77 15.07
N SER A 87 7.80 0.46 15.03
CA SER A 87 8.88 -0.16 15.80
C SER A 87 10.15 0.38 15.17
N SER A 88 10.61 1.52 15.70
CA SER A 88 11.83 2.23 15.33
C SER A 88 12.93 1.22 14.94
N LEU A 89 13.15 1.03 13.64
CA LEU A 89 14.41 0.51 13.14
C LEU A 89 15.42 1.60 13.44
N ARG A 90 16.12 1.46 14.58
CA ARG A 90 17.32 2.26 14.86
C ARG A 90 18.29 1.99 13.72
N SER A 91 18.35 2.94 12.79
CA SER A 91 19.41 3.01 11.80
C SER A 91 20.75 3.00 12.54
N ASN A 92 21.46 1.87 12.51
CA ASN A 92 22.87 1.85 12.84
C ASN A 92 23.56 2.74 11.81
N ARG A 93 23.80 4.01 12.18
CA ARG A 93 24.76 4.86 11.47
C ARG A 93 26.06 4.08 11.38
N CYS A 94 26.43 3.67 10.18
CA CYS A 94 27.81 3.33 9.86
C CYS A 94 28.65 4.57 10.21
N ARG A 95 29.41 4.47 11.30
CA ARG A 95 30.49 5.41 11.59
C ARG A 95 31.50 5.25 10.44
N HIS A 96 31.77 6.34 9.73
CA HIS A 96 33.03 6.54 9.03
C HIS A 96 33.75 7.66 9.78
#